data_AF-A0A520H1F1-F1
#
_entry.id   AF-A0A520H1F1-F1
#
_cell.length_a   1.000
_cell.length_b   1.000
_cell.length_c   1.000
_cell.angle_alpha   90.00
_cell.angle_beta   90.00
_cell.angle_gamma   90.00
#
_symmetry.space_group_name_H-M   'P 1'
#
loop_
_entity.id
_entity.type
_entity.pdbx_description
1 polymer ?
#
loop_
_entity_poly.entity_id
_entity_poly.type
_entity_poly.pdbx_seq_one_letter_code
_entity_poly.pdbx_strand_id
1 'polypeptide(L)'
;WFAPHLEFRFPLVGQVRSMGVELSLRNALEPWHVMGEEGSSGGTVRYVDSSLERIEVRVTGLNESRHVVTVNGKVLPLQPTGTTGEFVAGVRYKAWNPPSSLHPSIGAHAPLTFDLVDTWMKRSLGGCQYFVAHPGGRNYETFPVNAYEAESRRMSRFTRMGHTPGAMRTPPATIELAGSREFPFTLDLRR
;
A
#
# COMPACT_ATOMS: atom_id res chain seq x y z
N TRP A 1 19.55 11.46 13.59
CA TRP A 1 19.25 12.68 12.82
C TRP A 1 18.39 12.41 11.57
N PHE A 2 18.55 11.27 10.88
CA PHE A 2 17.72 10.92 9.71
C PHE A 2 16.28 10.52 10.04
N ALA A 3 16.03 9.84 11.17
CA ALA A 3 14.71 9.31 11.52
C ALA A 3 13.56 10.34 11.49
N PRO A 4 13.70 11.59 11.99
CA PRO A 4 12.65 12.60 11.85
C PRO A 4 12.34 12.98 10.38
N HIS A 5 13.35 13.01 9.51
CA HIS A 5 13.15 13.28 8.08
C HIS A 5 12.44 12.13 7.38
N LEU A 6 12.78 10.90 7.76
CA LEU A 6 12.09 9.70 7.30
C LEU A 6 10.62 9.73 7.69
N GLU A 7 10.31 10.05 8.95
CA GLU A 7 8.92 10.13 9.43
C GLU A 7 8.11 11.22 8.72
N PHE A 8 8.73 12.37 8.49
CA PHE A 8 8.07 13.45 7.76
C PHE A 8 7.80 13.08 6.30
N ARG A 9 8.78 12.47 5.62
CA ARG A 9 8.69 12.17 4.18
C ARG A 9 7.86 10.92 3.88
N PHE A 10 7.88 9.94 4.78
CA PHE A 10 7.30 8.61 4.66
C PHE A 10 6.50 8.25 5.91
N PRO A 11 5.45 9.01 6.23
CA PRO A 11 4.71 8.85 7.47
C PRO A 11 4.18 7.42 7.63
N LEU A 12 4.19 6.95 8.88
CA LEU A 12 3.54 5.69 9.26
C LEU A 12 2.03 5.82 9.04
N VAL A 13 1.49 4.93 8.22
CA VAL A 13 0.04 4.79 8.01
C VAL A 13 -0.57 4.02 9.17
N GLY A 14 0.08 2.94 9.59
CA GLY A 14 -0.36 2.12 10.70
C GLY A 14 0.44 0.84 10.83
N GLN A 15 0.15 0.10 11.90
CA GLN A 15 0.76 -1.19 12.18
C GLN A 15 -0.21 -2.14 12.88
N VAL A 16 0.00 -3.43 12.66
CA VAL A 16 -0.73 -4.52 13.30
C VAL A 16 0.25 -5.61 13.72
N ARG A 17 -0.02 -6.25 14.85
CA ARG A 17 0.74 -7.40 15.35
C ARG A 17 -0.16 -8.61 15.40
N SER A 18 0.30 -9.74 14.89
CA SER A 18 -0.37 -11.02 15.04
C SER A 18 0.64 -12.16 15.12
N MET A 19 0.44 -13.09 16.06
CA MET A 19 1.26 -14.31 16.20
C MET A 19 2.78 -14.05 16.27
N GLY A 20 3.20 -12.96 16.90
CA GLY A 20 4.62 -12.58 17.01
C GLY A 20 5.21 -11.90 15.77
N VAL A 21 4.41 -11.70 14.72
CA VAL A 21 4.77 -10.95 13.51
C VAL A 21 4.19 -9.53 13.60
N GLU A 22 5.01 -8.51 13.32
CA GLU A 22 4.55 -7.13 13.18
C GLU A 22 4.57 -6.72 11.71
N LEU A 23 3.45 -6.21 11.21
CA LEU A 23 3.31 -5.64 9.89
C LEU A 23 3.06 -4.13 10.03
N SER A 24 3.88 -3.33 9.34
CA SER A 24 3.80 -1.88 9.32
C SER A 24 3.67 -1.36 7.89
N LEU A 25 2.86 -0.33 7.72
CA LEU A 25 2.60 0.32 6.44
C LEU A 25 3.08 1.76 6.48
N ARG A 26 3.87 2.16 5.49
CA ARG A 26 4.39 3.53 5.34
C ARG A 26 4.14 4.06 3.94
N ASN A 27 3.84 5.35 3.81
CA ASN A 27 3.83 5.97 2.50
C ASN A 27 5.22 5.86 1.86
N ALA A 28 5.28 5.60 0.55
CA ALA A 28 6.53 5.49 -0.20
C ALA A 28 6.52 6.45 -1.40
N LEU A 29 7.69 6.68 -2.01
CA LEU A 29 7.78 7.50 -3.21
C LEU A 29 7.12 6.80 -4.40
N GLU A 30 6.24 7.53 -5.09
CA GLU A 30 5.73 7.17 -6.40
C GLU A 30 5.93 8.38 -7.33
N PRO A 31 6.69 8.25 -8.42
CA PRO A 31 6.81 9.32 -9.40
C PRO A 31 5.50 9.44 -10.19
N TRP A 32 4.96 10.66 -10.25
CA TRP A 32 3.84 10.98 -11.13
C TRP A 32 4.35 11.42 -12.48
N HIS A 33 3.98 10.66 -13.51
CA HIS A 33 4.40 10.96 -14.87
C HIS A 33 3.66 12.17 -15.40
N VAL A 34 4.39 13.03 -16.11
CA VAL A 34 3.80 14.14 -16.87
C VAL A 34 3.06 13.55 -18.08
N MET A 35 1.83 14.03 -18.29
CA MET A 35 0.98 13.65 -19.41
C MET A 35 1.22 14.58 -20.61
N GLY A 36 0.69 14.18 -21.77
CA GLY A 36 0.68 15.01 -22.97
C GLY A 36 -0.06 16.33 -22.77
N GLU A 37 0.19 17.29 -23.67
CA GLU A 37 -0.54 18.56 -23.66
C GLU A 37 -2.02 18.34 -24.00
N GLU A 38 -2.90 18.92 -23.20
CA GLU A 38 -4.33 18.97 -23.42
C GLU A 38 -4.78 20.42 -23.68
N GLY A 39 -5.77 20.60 -24.55
CA GLY A 39 -6.35 21.91 -24.82
C GLY A 39 -7.12 22.44 -23.61
N SER A 40 -6.92 23.71 -23.27
CA SER A 40 -7.65 24.43 -22.24
C SER A 40 -8.12 25.78 -22.80
N SER A 41 -9.09 26.42 -22.14
CA SER A 41 -9.56 27.75 -22.57
C SER A 41 -8.40 28.75 -22.57
N GLY A 42 -7.96 29.17 -23.76
CA GLY A 42 -6.88 30.15 -23.93
C GLY A 42 -5.46 29.59 -23.95
N GLY A 43 -5.25 28.26 -23.98
CA GLY A 43 -3.90 27.69 -24.08
C GLY A 43 -3.84 26.16 -24.00
N THR A 44 -2.67 25.60 -23.70
CA THR A 44 -2.48 24.17 -23.41
C THR A 44 -2.07 23.97 -21.95
N VAL A 45 -2.47 22.84 -21.39
CA VAL A 45 -2.08 22.41 -20.03
C VAL A 45 -1.40 21.05 -20.11
N ARG A 46 -0.51 20.75 -19.16
CA ARG A 46 0.05 19.41 -18.96
C ARG A 46 -0.31 18.91 -17.58
N TYR A 47 -1.08 17.84 -17.54
CA TYR A 47 -1.42 17.17 -16.29
C TYR A 47 -0.29 16.26 -15.82
N VAL A 48 -0.36 15.87 -14.56
CA VAL A 48 0.43 14.77 -14.00
C VAL A 48 -0.52 13.64 -13.63
N ASP A 49 -0.12 12.40 -13.88
CA ASP A 49 -0.90 11.24 -13.48
C ASP A 49 -0.80 11.05 -11.97
N SER A 50 -1.72 11.70 -11.26
CA SER A 50 -1.86 11.63 -9.80
C SER A 50 -2.66 10.42 -9.32
N SER A 51 -3.02 9.50 -10.23
CA SER A 51 -3.83 8.32 -9.88
C SER A 51 -3.06 7.25 -9.13
N LEU A 52 -1.72 7.27 -9.16
CA LEU A 52 -0.87 6.22 -8.60
C LEU A 52 -0.26 6.61 -7.26
N GLU A 53 -0.23 5.66 -6.35
CA GLU A 53 0.51 5.77 -5.10
C GLU A 53 1.33 4.51 -4.83
N ARG A 54 2.28 4.64 -3.90
CA ARG A 54 3.09 3.53 -3.40
C ARG A 54 3.08 3.51 -1.88
N ILE A 55 2.95 2.31 -1.33
CA ILE A 55 3.06 2.05 0.10
C ILE A 55 4.18 1.02 0.32
N GLU A 56 5.03 1.27 1.29
CA GLU A 56 5.98 0.30 1.81
C GLU A 56 5.28 -0.58 2.84
N VAL A 57 5.53 -1.88 2.74
CA VAL A 57 5.14 -2.89 3.70
C VAL A 57 6.41 -3.40 4.32
N ARG A 58 6.58 -3.19 5.63
CA ARG A 58 7.67 -3.77 6.42
C ARG A 58 7.10 -4.76 7.40
N VAL A 59 7.71 -5.95 7.45
CA VAL A 59 7.31 -7.03 8.35
C VAL A 59 8.50 -7.50 9.18
N THR A 60 8.29 -7.72 10.47
CA THR A 60 9.29 -8.26 11.39
C THR A 60 8.77 -9.49 12.11
N GLY A 61 9.66 -10.41 12.49
CA GLY A 61 9.29 -11.69 13.11
C GLY A 61 8.72 -12.72 12.13
N LEU A 62 8.80 -12.48 10.82
CA LEU A 62 8.23 -13.37 9.80
C LEU A 62 9.09 -14.62 9.65
N ASN A 63 8.45 -15.79 9.70
CA ASN A 63 9.07 -17.04 9.25
C ASN A 63 8.78 -17.26 7.76
N GLU A 64 9.78 -17.04 6.91
CA GLU A 64 9.71 -17.11 5.45
C GLU A 64 9.38 -18.50 4.90
N SER A 65 9.62 -19.57 5.67
CA SER A 65 9.28 -20.94 5.25
C SER A 65 7.81 -21.30 5.46
N ARG A 66 7.04 -20.44 6.17
CA ARG A 66 5.66 -20.73 6.59
C ARG A 66 4.70 -19.61 6.26
N HIS A 67 5.12 -18.36 6.37
CA HIS A 67 4.23 -17.21 6.28
C HIS A 67 4.49 -16.38 5.04
N VAL A 68 3.43 -15.84 4.47
CA VAL A 68 3.48 -14.83 3.40
C VAL A 68 2.64 -13.63 3.78
N VAL A 69 2.97 -12.46 3.24
CA VAL A 69 2.09 -11.30 3.31
C VAL A 69 1.41 -11.14 1.96
N THR A 70 0.10 -10.91 1.96
CA THR A 70 -0.66 -10.60 0.75
C THR A 70 -1.28 -9.22 0.84
N VAL A 71 -1.53 -8.61 -0.32
CA VAL A 71 -2.39 -7.43 -0.47
C VAL A 71 -3.47 -7.74 -1.50
N ASN A 72 -4.74 -7.56 -1.13
CA ASN A 72 -5.90 -7.91 -1.96
C ASN A 72 -5.79 -9.35 -2.52
N GLY A 73 -5.29 -10.28 -1.70
CA GLY A 73 -5.07 -11.69 -2.06
C GLY A 73 -3.83 -11.98 -2.94
N LYS A 74 -3.08 -10.97 -3.38
CA LYS A 74 -1.83 -11.15 -4.14
C LYS A 74 -0.63 -11.16 -3.19
N VAL A 75 0.25 -12.15 -3.32
CA VAL A 75 1.45 -12.28 -2.48
C VAL A 75 2.45 -11.15 -2.77
N LEU A 76 3.04 -10.59 -1.72
CA LEU A 76 4.06 -9.57 -1.83
C LEU A 76 5.44 -10.16 -2.14
N PRO A 77 6.23 -9.54 -3.04
CA PRO A 77 7.63 -9.89 -3.30
C PRO A 77 8.53 -9.34 -2.19
N LEU A 78 8.37 -9.88 -0.98
CA LEU A 78 9.15 -9.49 0.20
C LEU A 78 10.65 -9.66 -0.04
N GLN A 79 11.46 -8.75 0.50
CA GLN A 79 12.92 -8.77 0.39
C GLN A 79 13.54 -8.68 1.78
N PRO A 80 14.57 -9.49 2.09
CA PRO A 80 15.25 -9.41 3.37
C PRO A 80 16.01 -8.09 3.50
N THR A 81 15.99 -7.50 4.68
CA THR A 81 16.75 -6.26 4.98
C THR A 81 18.18 -6.53 5.44
N GLY A 82 18.55 -7.80 5.63
CA GLY A 82 19.77 -8.23 6.31
C GLY A 82 19.59 -8.47 7.81
N THR A 83 18.45 -8.06 8.39
CA THR A 83 18.06 -8.42 9.76
C THR A 83 17.22 -9.69 9.74
N THR A 84 17.53 -10.66 10.60
CA THR A 84 16.80 -11.93 10.67
C THR A 84 15.31 -11.72 10.96
N GLY A 85 14.45 -12.30 10.11
CA GLY A 85 13.00 -12.22 10.26
C GLY A 85 12.40 -10.87 9.86
N GLU A 86 13.19 -9.97 9.26
CA GLU A 86 12.74 -8.68 8.78
C GLU A 86 12.76 -8.61 7.25
N PHE A 87 11.64 -8.15 6.69
CA PHE A 87 11.45 -8.06 5.26
C PHE A 87 10.68 -6.79 4.87
N VAL A 88 10.89 -6.35 3.63
CA VAL A 88 10.24 -5.19 3.05
C VAL A 88 9.73 -5.47 1.63
N ALA A 89 8.61 -4.86 1.25
CA ALA A 89 8.14 -4.81 -0.14
C ALA A 89 7.41 -3.50 -0.41
N GLY A 90 7.43 -3.07 -1.67
CA GLY A 90 6.54 -2.01 -2.16
C GLY A 90 5.22 -2.58 -2.68
N VAL A 91 4.15 -1.82 -2.52
CA VAL A 91 2.89 -2.03 -3.26
C VAL A 91 2.59 -0.75 -4.01
N ARG A 92 2.55 -0.86 -5.33
CA ARG A 92 2.13 0.19 -6.24
C ARG A 92 0.70 -0.07 -6.67
N TYR A 93 -0.15 0.94 -6.59
CA TYR A 93 -1.58 0.78 -6.80
C TYR A 93 -2.19 2.06 -7.34
N LYS A 94 -3.30 1.92 -8.07
CA LYS A 94 -4.14 3.05 -8.47
C LYS A 94 -5.01 3.47 -7.28
N ALA A 95 -4.77 4.65 -6.75
CA ALA A 95 -5.40 5.18 -5.54
C ALA A 95 -6.80 5.77 -5.81
N TRP A 96 -6.99 6.41 -6.97
CA TRP A 96 -8.27 7.01 -7.39
C TRP A 96 -8.35 7.13 -8.91
N ASN A 97 -9.50 7.55 -9.43
CA ASN A 97 -9.75 7.73 -10.86
C ASN A 97 -9.90 9.22 -11.21
N PRO A 98 -8.80 9.95 -11.50
CA PRO A 98 -8.89 11.31 -12.00
C PRO A 98 -9.54 11.35 -13.39
N PRO A 99 -10.10 12.51 -13.81
CA PRO A 99 -10.62 12.71 -15.16
C PRO A 99 -9.58 12.43 -16.25
N SER A 100 -8.30 12.68 -15.97
CA SER A 100 -7.17 12.42 -16.87
C SER A 100 -6.11 11.56 -16.15
N SER A 101 -5.75 10.40 -16.72
CA SER A 101 -4.70 9.49 -16.23
C SER A 101 -4.13 8.64 -17.37
N LEU A 102 -2.94 8.06 -17.19
CA LEU A 102 -2.33 7.17 -18.19
C LEU A 102 -3.05 5.83 -18.34
N HIS A 103 -3.80 5.41 -17.31
CA HIS A 103 -4.50 4.12 -17.28
C HIS A 103 -5.98 4.30 -16.88
N PRO A 104 -6.80 4.95 -17.73
CA PRO A 104 -8.19 5.29 -17.38
C PRO A 104 -9.10 4.06 -17.25
N SER A 105 -8.79 2.95 -17.94
CA SER A 105 -9.57 1.71 -17.91
C SER A 105 -9.39 0.86 -16.66
N ILE A 106 -8.38 1.15 -15.83
CA ILE A 106 -8.10 0.41 -14.60
C ILE A 106 -8.82 1.09 -13.44
N GLY A 107 -9.54 0.33 -12.62
CA GLY A 107 -10.21 0.85 -11.41
C GLY A 107 -9.25 1.24 -10.29
N ALA A 108 -9.75 1.97 -9.29
CA ALA A 108 -9.02 2.20 -8.05
C ALA A 108 -8.91 0.91 -7.24
N HIS A 109 -7.79 0.69 -6.55
CA HIS A 109 -7.50 -0.52 -5.77
C HIS A 109 -7.75 -0.32 -4.27
N ALA A 110 -8.63 0.63 -3.90
CA ALA A 110 -8.95 0.92 -2.51
C ALA A 110 -10.22 0.18 -2.07
N PRO A 111 -10.29 -0.37 -0.84
CA PRO A 111 -9.20 -0.43 0.14
C PRO A 111 -8.12 -1.46 -0.25
N LEU A 112 -6.90 -1.23 0.25
CA LEU A 112 -5.85 -2.25 0.27
C LEU A 112 -6.02 -3.10 1.53
N THR A 113 -6.30 -4.38 1.37
CA THR A 113 -6.41 -5.35 2.46
C THR A 113 -5.13 -6.16 2.55
N PHE A 114 -4.40 -6.02 3.65
CA PHE A 114 -3.17 -6.75 3.90
C PHE A 114 -3.43 -7.91 4.85
N ASP A 115 -2.97 -9.11 4.47
CA ASP A 115 -3.13 -10.34 5.24
C ASP A 115 -1.76 -10.97 5.52
N LEU A 116 -1.52 -11.34 6.78
CA LEU A 116 -0.47 -12.28 7.15
C LEU A 116 -1.03 -13.70 7.03
N VAL A 117 -0.59 -14.45 6.04
CA VAL A 117 -1.14 -15.77 5.73
C VAL A 117 -0.20 -16.87 6.18
N ASP A 118 -0.74 -17.84 6.90
CA ASP A 118 -0.09 -19.12 7.16
C ASP A 118 -0.32 -20.05 5.96
N THR A 119 0.74 -20.42 5.25
CA THR A 119 0.62 -21.24 4.03
C THR A 119 0.33 -22.71 4.32
N TRP A 120 0.59 -23.19 5.54
CA TRP A 120 0.29 -24.56 5.95
C TRP A 120 -1.18 -24.69 6.32
N MET A 121 -1.68 -23.73 7.13
CA MET A 121 -3.09 -23.66 7.51
C MET A 121 -3.98 -23.06 6.42
N LYS A 122 -3.40 -22.42 5.41
CA LYS A 122 -4.07 -21.74 4.29
C LYS A 122 -5.11 -20.74 4.78
N ARG A 123 -4.75 -19.90 5.75
CA ARG A 123 -5.64 -18.87 6.32
C ARG A 123 -4.87 -17.65 6.77
N SER A 124 -5.55 -16.51 6.81
CA SER A 124 -5.03 -15.30 7.45
C SER A 124 -4.90 -15.52 8.96
N LEU A 125 -3.74 -15.15 9.51
CA LEU A 125 -3.48 -15.06 10.95
C LEU A 125 -3.89 -13.69 11.50
N GLY A 126 -4.23 -12.74 10.62
CA GLY A 126 -4.52 -11.36 10.95
C GLY A 126 -4.03 -10.43 9.85
N GLY A 127 -4.33 -9.15 9.99
CA GLY A 127 -4.09 -8.20 8.91
C GLY A 127 -4.69 -6.84 9.21
N CYS A 128 -4.70 -5.98 8.20
CA CYS A 128 -5.18 -4.62 8.30
C CYS A 128 -5.74 -4.15 6.95
N GLN A 129 -6.52 -3.07 6.97
CA GLN A 129 -6.91 -2.39 5.74
C GLN A 129 -6.44 -0.95 5.74
N TYR A 130 -6.05 -0.49 4.55
CA TYR A 130 -5.74 0.89 4.26
C TYR A 130 -6.71 1.45 3.21
N PHE A 131 -7.22 2.64 3.47
CA PHE A 131 -8.12 3.38 2.60
C PHE A 131 -7.40 4.60 2.05
N VAL A 132 -7.58 4.91 0.77
CA VAL A 132 -6.99 6.11 0.15
C VAL A 132 -7.66 7.39 0.67
N ALA A 133 -8.98 7.32 0.82
CA ALA A 133 -9.83 8.37 1.36
C ALA A 133 -10.52 7.88 2.64
N HIS A 134 -11.40 8.71 3.22
CA HIS A 134 -12.17 8.32 4.40
C HIS A 134 -13.00 7.06 4.09
N PRO A 135 -13.00 6.02 4.97
CA PRO A 135 -13.69 4.73 4.70
C PRO A 135 -15.18 4.86 4.36
N GLY A 136 -15.84 5.90 4.88
CA GLY A 136 -17.23 6.22 4.55
C GLY A 136 -17.46 6.87 3.18
N GLY A 137 -16.45 6.89 2.28
CA GLY A 137 -16.57 7.45 0.93
C GLY A 137 -16.70 8.99 0.88
N ARG A 138 -16.39 9.68 1.97
CA ARG A 138 -16.49 11.14 2.07
C ARG A 138 -15.21 11.78 1.56
N ASN A 139 -15.35 12.65 0.57
CA ASN A 139 -14.33 13.65 0.25
C ASN A 139 -14.52 14.82 1.21
N TYR A 140 -13.42 15.33 1.77
CA TYR A 140 -13.49 16.52 2.60
C TYR A 140 -13.66 17.74 1.70
N GLU A 141 -14.74 18.49 1.88
CA GLU A 141 -15.00 19.73 1.14
C GLU A 141 -14.12 20.89 1.62
N THR A 142 -13.63 20.80 2.87
CA THR A 142 -12.84 21.84 3.52
C THR A 142 -11.44 21.36 3.85
N PHE A 143 -10.49 22.30 3.82
CA PHE A 143 -9.17 22.09 4.40
C PHE A 143 -9.28 21.79 5.90
N PRO A 144 -8.35 20.99 6.46
CA PRO A 144 -8.33 20.76 7.89
C PRO A 144 -8.13 22.09 8.64
N VAL A 145 -8.91 22.34 9.69
CA VAL A 145 -8.86 23.57 10.47
C VAL A 145 -7.58 23.69 11.29
N ASN A 146 -6.93 22.56 11.59
CA ASN A 146 -5.65 22.50 12.28
C ASN A 146 -4.90 21.18 12.02
N ALA A 147 -3.69 21.06 12.58
CA ALA A 147 -2.85 19.87 12.43
C ALA A 147 -3.47 18.61 13.05
N TYR A 148 -4.19 18.73 14.17
CA TYR A 148 -4.85 17.59 14.83
C TYR A 148 -5.98 17.01 13.98
N GLU A 149 -6.77 17.87 13.32
CA GLU A 149 -7.79 17.40 12.39
C GLU A 149 -7.15 16.71 11.19
N ALA A 150 -6.10 17.30 10.60
CA ALA A 150 -5.37 16.68 9.50
C ALA A 150 -4.81 15.30 9.88
N GLU A 151 -4.31 15.16 11.11
CA GLU A 151 -3.81 13.89 11.64
C GLU A 151 -4.93 12.88 11.89
N SER A 152 -6.05 13.31 12.48
CA SER A 152 -7.25 12.48 12.67
C SER A 152 -7.80 11.95 11.34
N ARG A 153 -7.89 12.81 10.32
CA ARG A 153 -8.26 12.43 8.96
C ARG A 153 -7.31 11.35 8.40
N ARG A 154 -6.00 11.49 8.62
CA ARG A 154 -5.00 10.48 8.20
C ARG A 154 -5.15 9.16 8.96
N MET A 155 -5.33 9.20 10.29
CA MET A 155 -5.51 8.00 11.12
C MET A 155 -6.77 7.21 10.75
N SER A 156 -7.85 7.89 10.35
CA SER A 156 -9.11 7.25 9.93
C SER A 156 -8.97 6.34 8.70
N ARG A 157 -7.87 6.47 7.95
CA ARG A 157 -7.59 5.70 6.74
C ARG A 157 -6.98 4.32 7.01
N PHE A 158 -6.75 3.96 8.28
CA PHE A 158 -6.17 2.68 8.64
C PHE A 158 -7.04 1.96 9.67
N THR A 159 -7.29 0.67 9.43
CA THR A 159 -7.95 -0.23 10.39
C THR A 159 -7.08 -1.44 10.67
N ARG A 160 -6.92 -1.78 11.95
CA ARG A 160 -6.18 -2.96 12.42
C ARG A 160 -6.96 -4.27 12.26
N MET A 161 -8.15 -4.22 11.67
CA MET A 161 -9.02 -5.37 11.40
C MET A 161 -9.35 -5.41 9.90
N GLY A 162 -10.29 -6.26 9.50
CA GLY A 162 -10.72 -6.35 8.09
C GLY A 162 -9.79 -7.21 7.21
N HIS A 163 -9.00 -8.09 7.82
CA HIS A 163 -8.27 -9.14 7.13
C HIS A 163 -9.24 -10.16 6.50
N THR A 164 -8.79 -10.89 5.49
CA THR A 164 -9.61 -11.84 4.73
C THR A 164 -9.95 -13.07 5.60
N PRO A 165 -11.24 -13.34 5.91
CA PRO A 165 -11.61 -14.52 6.68
C PRO A 165 -11.62 -15.78 5.81
N GLY A 166 -11.45 -16.93 6.46
CA GLY A 166 -11.60 -18.24 5.82
C GLY A 166 -10.35 -18.76 5.12
N ALA A 167 -10.55 -19.75 4.26
CA ALA A 167 -9.45 -20.42 3.56
C ALA A 167 -8.93 -19.56 2.40
N MET A 168 -7.62 -19.38 2.33
CA MET A 168 -6.93 -18.62 1.29
C MET A 168 -6.10 -19.57 0.42
N ARG A 169 -6.26 -19.45 -0.90
CA ARG A 169 -5.37 -20.12 -1.86
C ARG A 169 -4.15 -19.23 -2.08
N THR A 170 -3.15 -19.35 -1.21
CA THR A 170 -1.84 -18.71 -1.43
C THR A 170 -0.86 -19.70 -2.03
N PRO A 171 0.02 -19.26 -2.95
CA PRO A 171 1.16 -20.08 -3.35
C PRO A 171 2.02 -20.43 -2.13
N PRO A 172 2.88 -21.46 -2.23
CA PRO A 172 3.83 -21.80 -1.16
C PRO A 172 4.63 -20.58 -0.73
N ALA A 173 5.04 -20.54 0.53
CA ALA A 173 5.87 -19.45 1.03
C ALA A 173 7.20 -19.46 0.25
N THR A 174 7.33 -18.52 -0.68
CA THR A 174 8.55 -18.28 -1.42
C THR A 174 8.82 -16.79 -1.43
N ILE A 175 10.06 -16.44 -1.11
CA ILE A 175 10.53 -15.06 -1.17
C ILE A 175 10.99 -14.68 -2.58
N GLU A 176 11.21 -15.67 -3.44
CA GLU A 176 11.61 -15.53 -4.84
C GLU A 176 10.42 -15.16 -5.76
N LEU A 177 9.58 -14.22 -5.30
CA LEU A 177 8.55 -13.65 -6.15
C LEU A 177 9.13 -12.45 -6.88
N ALA A 178 9.13 -12.50 -8.21
CA ALA A 178 9.52 -11.36 -9.02
C ALA A 178 8.47 -10.24 -8.88
N GLY A 179 8.92 -9.03 -8.52
CA GLY A 179 8.09 -7.82 -8.60
C GLY A 179 7.93 -7.31 -10.04
N SER A 180 7.59 -6.03 -10.18
CA SER A 180 7.56 -5.38 -11.50
C SER A 180 8.96 -5.33 -12.11
N ARG A 181 9.06 -5.50 -13.45
CA ARG A 181 10.32 -5.29 -14.19
C ARG A 181 10.96 -3.93 -13.94
N GLU A 182 10.14 -2.90 -13.73
CA GLU A 182 10.61 -1.52 -13.44
C GLU A 182 10.97 -1.34 -11.96
N PHE A 183 10.34 -2.13 -11.07
CA PHE A 183 10.48 -2.04 -9.62
C PHE A 183 10.53 -3.46 -9.03
N PRO A 184 11.72 -4.10 -9.02
CA PRO A 184 11.86 -5.53 -8.70
C PRO A 184 11.31 -5.95 -7.34
N PHE A 185 11.25 -5.01 -6.39
CA PHE A 185 10.79 -5.24 -5.02
C PHE A 185 9.39 -4.67 -4.76
N THR A 186 8.63 -4.42 -5.83
CA THR A 186 7.30 -3.82 -5.75
C THR A 186 6.29 -4.63 -6.52
N LEU A 187 5.19 -4.99 -5.85
CA LEU A 187 4.00 -5.53 -6.50
C LEU A 187 3.21 -4.38 -7.13
N ASP A 188 2.95 -4.43 -8.43
CA ASP A 188 2.10 -3.48 -9.14
C ASP A 188 0.70 -4.07 -9.32
N LEU A 189 -0.29 -3.56 -8.57
CA LEU A 189 -1.65 -4.11 -8.55
C LEU A 189 -2.41 -3.94 -9.86
N ARG A 190 -1.92 -3.09 -10.76
CA ARG A 190 -2.49 -2.83 -12.08
C ARG A 190 -2.28 -3.98 -13.07
N ARG A 191 -1.50 -4.99 -12.69
CA ARG A 191 -1.15 -6.15 -13.51
C ARG A 191 -1.81 -7.43 -12.99
#